data_AF-A0A2V7VUM5-F1
#
_entry.id   AF-A0A2V7VUM5-F1
#
_cell.length_a   1.000
_cell.length_b   1.000
_cell.length_c   1.000
_cell.angle_alpha   90.00
_cell.angle_beta   90.00
_cell.angle_gamma   90.00
#
_symmetry.space_group_name_H-M   'P 1'
#
loop_
_entity.id
_entity.type
_entity.pdbx_description
1 polymer ?
#
loop_
_entity_poly.entity_id
_entity_poly.type
_entity_poly.pdbx_seq_one_letter_code
_entity_poly.pdbx_strand_id
1 'polypeptide(L)' 'MDDPHPIAGKRIGLVTNQSAVTGDLRHAVRLLHAGRGWKLVTLFGPEHGIWGEAQDMAHVDHS' A
#
# COMPACT_ATOMS: atom_id res chain seq x y z
N MET A 1 -10.32 -1.68 -10.71
CA MET A 1 -9.82 -0.28 -10.73
C MET A 1 -9.48 0.00 -12.16
N ASP A 2 -10.49 0.30 -12.95
CA ASP A 2 -10.35 0.32 -14.41
C ASP A 2 -9.78 1.66 -14.91
N ASP A 3 -9.58 2.63 -14.00
CA ASP A 3 -8.92 3.90 -14.28
C ASP A 3 -7.98 4.35 -13.13
N PRO A 4 -6.66 4.47 -13.36
CA PRO A 4 -5.70 4.99 -12.38
C PRO A 4 -5.58 6.53 -12.35
N HIS A 5 -6.27 7.28 -13.21
CA HIS A 5 -6.20 8.75 -13.23
C HIS A 5 -6.41 9.43 -11.86
N PRO A 6 -7.30 8.94 -10.97
CA PRO A 6 -7.51 9.59 -9.66
C PRO A 6 -6.24 9.64 -8.78
N ILE A 7 -5.30 8.73 -8.99
CA ILE A 7 -4.07 8.63 -8.19
C ILE A 7 -2.80 9.02 -8.97
N ALA A 8 -2.91 9.32 -10.25
CA ALA A 8 -1.78 9.71 -11.08
C ALA A 8 -1.05 10.96 -10.54
N GLY A 9 0.27 10.88 -10.45
CA GLY A 9 1.17 11.90 -9.90
C GLY A 9 1.12 12.05 -8.38
N LYS A 10 0.29 11.28 -7.65
CA LYS A 10 0.06 11.49 -6.23
C LYS A 10 0.93 10.60 -5.33
N ARG A 11 1.20 11.12 -4.13
CA ARG A 11 1.61 10.30 -2.98
C ARG A 11 0.36 9.74 -2.34
N ILE A 12 0.26 8.42 -2.23
CA ILE A 12 -0.94 7.75 -1.73
C ILE A 12 -0.65 6.95 -0.47
N GLY A 13 -1.59 6.98 0.47
CA GLY A 13 -1.66 6.03 1.57
C GLY A 13 -2.68 4.93 1.25
N LEU A 14 -2.39 3.70 1.66
CA LEU A 14 -3.29 2.57 1.45
C LEU A 14 -3.82 2.06 2.80
N VAL A 15 -5.13 2.12 2.97
CA VAL A 15 -5.84 1.41 4.06
C VAL A 15 -6.17 0.01 3.56
N THR A 16 -5.71 -1.04 4.24
CA THR A 16 -5.75 -2.43 3.74
C THR A 16 -5.85 -3.46 4.87
N ASN A 17 -6.11 -4.72 4.52
CA ASN A 17 -6.12 -5.88 5.41
C ASN A 17 -5.73 -7.14 4.63
N GLN A 18 -5.59 -8.29 5.29
CA GLN A 18 -5.15 -9.55 4.70
C GLN A 18 -6.03 -10.08 3.54
N SER A 19 -7.28 -9.64 3.44
CA SER A 19 -8.21 -10.04 2.38
C SER A 19 -8.15 -9.14 1.14
N ALA A 20 -7.32 -8.09 1.15
CA ALA A 20 -7.16 -7.17 0.03
C ALA A 20 -6.32 -7.79 -1.09
N VAL A 21 -6.86 -8.82 -1.74
CA VAL A 21 -6.26 -9.53 -2.86
C VAL A 21 -7.09 -9.36 -4.13
N THR A 22 -6.44 -9.45 -5.29
CA THR A 22 -7.10 -9.52 -6.60
C THR A 22 -7.68 -10.91 -6.85
N GLY A 23 -8.46 -11.07 -7.94
CA GLY A 23 -9.04 -12.35 -8.33
C GLY A 23 -8.02 -13.47 -8.61
N ASP A 24 -6.76 -13.12 -8.84
CA ASP A 24 -5.60 -14.02 -8.96
C ASP A 24 -4.77 -14.10 -7.65
N LEU A 25 -5.37 -13.74 -6.52
CA LEU A 25 -4.81 -13.83 -5.16
C LEU A 25 -3.53 -13.01 -4.93
N ARG A 26 -3.28 -11.95 -5.71
CA ARG A 26 -2.18 -11.02 -5.46
C ARG A 26 -2.62 -9.90 -4.52
N HIS A 27 -1.83 -9.64 -3.48
CA HIS A 27 -2.15 -8.58 -2.52
C HIS A 27 -2.06 -7.18 -3.14
N ALA A 28 -3.04 -6.32 -2.82
CA ALA A 28 -3.16 -4.96 -3.36
C ALA A 28 -1.93 -4.09 -3.06
N VAL A 29 -1.27 -4.29 -1.90
CA VAL A 29 -0.01 -3.60 -1.56
C VAL A 29 1.07 -3.84 -2.61
N ARG A 30 1.23 -5.09 -3.07
CA ARG A 30 2.26 -5.44 -4.06
C ARG A 30 1.98 -4.76 -5.40
N LEU A 31 0.71 -4.72 -5.79
CA LEU A 31 0.27 -4.09 -7.04
C LEU A 31 0.48 -2.57 -7.00
N LEU A 32 0.09 -1.92 -5.90
CA LEU A 32 0.22 -0.46 -5.75
C LEU A 32 1.68 -0.03 -5.55
N HIS A 33 2.51 -0.86 -4.92
CA HIS A 33 3.94 -0.61 -4.80
C HIS A 33 4.69 -0.77 -6.13
N ALA A 34 4.28 -1.76 -6.97
CA ALA A 34 4.88 -1.99 -8.27
C ALA A 34 4.35 -1.04 -9.37
N GLY A 35 3.25 -0.34 -9.10
CA GLY A 35 2.62 0.59 -10.03
C GLY A 35 3.54 1.76 -10.41
N ARG A 36 3.40 2.25 -11.65
CA ARG A 36 4.09 3.45 -12.13
C ARG A 36 3.10 4.59 -12.28
N GLY A 37 3.54 5.82 -11.97
CA GLY A 37 2.71 7.01 -12.06
C GLY A 37 2.08 7.44 -10.74
N TRP A 38 2.38 6.80 -9.61
CA TRP A 38 2.08 7.27 -8.26
C TRP A 38 3.17 6.80 -7.30
N LYS A 39 3.13 7.25 -6.04
CA LYS A 39 4.05 6.81 -4.99
C LYS A 39 3.26 6.34 -3.78
N LEU A 40 3.30 5.05 -3.48
CA LEU A 40 2.78 4.51 -2.22
C LEU A 40 3.72 4.90 -1.08
N VAL A 41 3.23 5.68 -0.11
CA VAL A 41 4.07 6.27 0.96
C VAL A 41 3.72 5.79 2.36
N THR A 42 2.53 5.23 2.55
CA THR A 42 2.06 4.79 3.87
C THR A 42 1.09 3.63 3.71
N LEU A 43 1.14 2.70 4.65
CA LEU A 43 0.18 1.62 4.79
C LEU A 43 -0.53 1.72 6.14
N PHE A 44 -1.84 1.56 6.14
CA PHE A 44 -2.67 1.49 7.35
C PHE A 44 -3.37 0.13 7.35
N GLY A 45 -3.19 -0.66 8.41
CA GLY A 45 -3.83 -1.96 8.55
C GLY A 45 -4.38 -2.18 9.96
N PRO A 46 -5.28 -3.17 10.16
CA PRO A 46 -5.66 -3.62 11.49
C PRO A 46 -4.43 -4.08 12.27
N GLU A 47 -4.45 -4.01 13.60
CA GLU A 47 -3.34 -4.18 14.56
C GLU A 47 -2.37 -5.37 14.32
N HIS A 48 -2.75 -6.34 13.49
CA HIS A 48 -1.87 -7.37 12.98
C HIS A 48 -1.32 -6.93 11.62
N GLY A 49 -0.03 -6.58 11.60
CA GLY A 49 0.69 -6.08 10.43
C GLY A 49 0.33 -6.80 9.13
N ILE A 50 0.32 -6.04 8.04
CA ILE A 50 -0.24 -6.38 6.73
C ILE A 50 0.38 -7.66 6.10
N TRP A 51 1.46 -8.16 6.69
CA TRP A 51 2.21 -9.32 6.22
C TRP A 51 2.48 -10.38 7.28
N GLY A 52 1.97 -10.26 8.52
CA GLY A 52 2.32 -11.18 9.61
C GLY A 52 3.80 -11.17 10.03
N GLU A 53 4.70 -10.69 9.18
CA GLU A 53 6.13 -10.42 9.39
C GLU A 53 6.53 -9.19 8.56
N ALA A 54 7.33 -8.28 9.13
CA ALA A 54 7.89 -7.03 8.55
C ALA A 54 6.97 -5.79 8.52
N GLN A 55 7.33 -4.63 9.09
CA GLN A 55 8.54 -4.22 9.78
C GLN A 55 8.21 -3.08 10.74
N ASP A 56 8.76 -3.18 11.94
CA ASP A 56 9.04 -2.07 12.83
C ASP A 56 9.83 -0.98 12.08
N MET A 57 9.51 0.28 12.41
CA MET A 57 10.29 1.48 12.13
C MET A 57 10.45 1.95 10.67
N ALA A 58 9.60 2.91 10.29
CA ALA A 58 10.11 4.14 9.69
C ALA A 58 9.67 5.31 10.58
N HIS A 59 10.42 5.53 11.67
CA HIS A 59 10.43 6.82 12.33
C HIS A 59 10.86 7.84 11.27
N VAL A 60 9.95 8.71 10.85
CA VAL A 60 10.31 9.86 10.04
C VAL A 60 10.79 10.94 11.00
N ASP A 61 12.10 10.97 11.19
CA ASP A 61 12.78 12.10 11.81
C ASP A 61 12.43 13.37 11.01
N HIS A 62 12.02 14.42 11.72
CA HIS A 62 11.76 15.72 11.13
C HIS A 62 12.91 16.64 11.54
N SER A 63 13.88 16.80 10.64
CA SER A 63 14.83 17.92 10.64
C SER A 63 14.31 19.06 9.79
#